data_AF-A0A9Q3CMC0-F1
#
_entry.id   AF-A0A9Q3CMC0-F1
#
_cell.length_a   1.000
_cell.length_b   1.000
_cell.length_c   1.000
_cell.angle_alpha   90.00
_cell.angle_beta   90.00
_cell.angle_gamma   90.00
#
_symmetry.space_group_name_H-M   'P 1'
#
loop_
_entity.id
_entity.type
_entity.pdbx_description
1 polymer ?
#
loop_
_entity_poly.entity_id
_entity_poly.type
_entity_poly.pdbx_seq_one_letter_code
_entity_poly.pdbx_strand_id
1 'polypeptide(L)'
;MEFTGFIEMIQQDLELKDRVVTASFNTLFTRYAHRWYIKLRQAPGHQSWTWWKTQIIKKWASDAWIFKVETSSEYSKFNAD
;
A
#
# COMPACT_ATOMS: atom_id res chain seq x y z
N MET A 1 -4.25 3.50 7.95
CA MET A 1 -4.55 4.38 6.80
C MET A 1 -3.64 5.62 6.70
N GLU A 2 -2.66 5.80 7.59
CA GLU A 2 -1.74 6.95 7.56
C GLU A 2 -0.89 7.07 6.28
N PHE A 3 -0.49 5.94 5.68
CA PHE A 3 0.35 5.95 4.47
C PHE A 3 -0.30 6.70 3.29
N THR A 4 -1.57 6.46 3.00
CA THR A 4 -2.25 7.14 1.89
C THR A 4 -2.47 8.62 2.17
N GLY A 5 -2.68 8.99 3.44
CA GLY A 5 -2.79 10.40 3.84
C GLY A 5 -1.47 11.16 3.73
N PHE A 6 -0.36 10.53 4.11
CA PHE A 6 0.99 11.11 3.93
C PHE A 6 1.32 11.38 2.47
N ILE A 7 0.95 10.46 1.58
CA ILE A 7 1.15 10.65 0.14
C ILE A 7 0.29 11.79 -0.40
N GLU A 8 -0.97 11.92 0.04
CA GLU A 8 -1.85 13.03 -0.37
C GLU A 8 -1.31 14.38 0.09
N MET A 9 -0.78 14.46 1.31
CA MET A 9 -0.12 15.66 1.82
C MET A 9 1.08 16.05 0.94
N ILE A 10 1.97 15.11 0.62
CA ILE A 10 3.11 15.38 -0.27
C ILE A 10 2.67 15.81 -1.66
N GLN A 11 1.63 15.19 -2.22
CA GLN A 11 1.10 15.58 -3.53
C GLN A 11 0.60 17.01 -3.54
N GLN A 12 -0.05 17.44 -2.46
CA GLN A 12 -0.54 18.81 -2.31
C GLN A 12 0.62 19.79 -2.11
N ASP A 13 1.53 19.51 -1.18
CA ASP A 13 2.63 20.41 -0.83
C ASP A 13 3.62 20.64 -1.99
N LEU A 14 3.81 19.62 -2.83
CA LEU A 14 4.79 19.63 -3.93
C LEU A 14 4.14 19.63 -5.32
N GLU A 15 2.81 19.76 -5.41
CA GLU A 15 2.03 19.73 -6.66
C GLU A 15 2.35 18.53 -7.56
N LEU A 16 2.58 17.35 -6.97
CA LEU A 16 3.04 16.17 -7.70
C LEU A 16 1.90 15.47 -8.44
N LYS A 17 2.12 15.24 -9.73
CA LYS A 17 1.24 14.40 -10.57
C LYS A 17 1.25 12.95 -10.09
N ASP A 18 0.11 12.27 -10.20
CA ASP A 18 -0.09 10.86 -9.82
C ASP A 18 1.00 9.92 -10.36
N ARG A 19 1.45 10.13 -11.60
CA ARG A 19 2.51 9.33 -12.22
C ARG A 19 3.84 9.39 -11.48
N VAL A 20 4.15 10.52 -10.83
CA VAL A 20 5.42 10.73 -10.12
C VAL A 20 5.39 9.97 -8.80
N VAL A 21 4.29 10.12 -8.07
CA VAL A 21 4.05 9.39 -6.82
C VAL A 21 3.96 7.88 -7.04
N THR A 22 3.25 7.45 -8.06
CA THR A 22 3.12 6.01 -8.35
C THR A 22 4.41 5.39 -8.90
N ALA A 23 5.31 6.19 -9.47
CA ALA A 23 6.66 5.74 -9.82
C ALA A 23 7.56 5.57 -8.59
N SER A 24 7.43 6.44 -7.58
CA SER A 24 8.18 6.34 -6.32
C SER A 24 7.80 5.09 -5.50
N PHE A 25 6.68 4.43 -5.80
CA PHE A 25 6.35 3.13 -5.21
C PHE A 25 7.39 2.03 -5.48
N ASN A 26 8.20 2.14 -6.55
CA ASN A 26 9.34 1.24 -6.74
C ASN A 26 10.36 1.34 -5.59
N THR A 27 10.51 2.51 -4.97
CA THR A 27 11.47 2.74 -3.88
C THR A 27 10.81 2.69 -2.51
N LEU A 28 9.56 3.18 -2.38
CA LEU A 28 8.83 3.20 -1.12
C LEU A 28 8.37 1.81 -0.66
N PHE A 29 7.96 0.94 -1.60
CA PHE A 29 7.54 -0.41 -1.24
C PHE A 29 8.73 -1.37 -1.21
N THR A 30 8.78 -2.18 -0.17
CA THR A 30 9.82 -3.20 0.01
C THR A 30 9.23 -4.61 0.07
N ARG A 31 10.05 -5.62 -0.25
CA ARG A 31 9.73 -7.05 -0.14
C ARG A 31 8.36 -7.42 -0.73
N TYR A 32 7.40 -7.78 0.13
CA TYR A 32 6.07 -8.22 -0.26
C TYR A 32 5.25 -7.11 -0.92
N ALA A 33 5.33 -5.88 -0.39
CA ALA A 33 4.62 -4.74 -0.96
C ALA A 33 5.16 -4.39 -2.35
N HIS A 34 6.49 -4.48 -2.54
CA HIS A 34 7.10 -4.27 -3.85
C HIS A 34 6.62 -5.29 -4.87
N ARG A 35 6.63 -6.59 -4.52
CA ARG A 35 6.12 -7.66 -5.41
C ARG A 35 4.66 -7.48 -5.79
N TRP A 36 3.82 -7.04 -4.85
CA TRP A 36 2.42 -6.73 -5.13
C TRP A 36 2.29 -5.56 -6.10
N TYR A 37 3.04 -4.48 -5.88
CA TYR A 37 3.04 -3.31 -6.76
C TYR A 37 3.49 -3.62 -8.18
N ILE A 38 4.56 -4.40 -8.36
CA ILE A 38 5.03 -4.80 -9.69
C ILE A 38 3.97 -5.60 -10.45
N LYS A 39 3.21 -6.46 -9.79
CA LYS A 39 2.10 -7.18 -10.42
C LYS A 39 0.94 -6.25 -10.76
N LEU A 40 0.62 -5.32 -9.87
CA LEU A 40 -0.54 -4.43 -10.04
C LEU A 40 -0.31 -3.35 -11.11
N ARG A 41 0.92 -2.83 -11.23
CA ARG A 41 1.28 -1.81 -12.23
C ARG A 41 1.28 -2.33 -13.68
N GLN A 42 1.23 -3.65 -13.88
CA GLN A 42 1.10 -4.27 -15.19
C GLN A 42 -0.34 -4.21 -15.73
N ALA A 43 -1.31 -3.77 -14.92
CA ALA A 43 -2.69 -3.59 -15.37
C ALA A 43 -2.75 -2.54 -16.51
N PRO A 44 -3.52 -2.80 -17.57
CA PRO A 44 -3.62 -1.89 -18.71
C PRO A 44 -4.26 -0.55 -18.30
N GLY A 45 -3.69 0.55 -18.81
CA GLY A 45 -4.18 1.91 -18.62
C GLY A 45 -3.38 2.76 -17.61
N HIS A 46 -3.47 4.08 -17.76
CA HIS A 46 -2.95 5.02 -16.75
C HIS A 46 -3.90 5.02 -15.55
N GLN A 47 -3.41 4.54 -14.40
CA GLN A 47 -4.19 4.48 -13.17
C GLN A 47 -4.03 5.78 -12.38
N SER A 48 -5.15 6.39 -11.99
CA SER A 48 -5.16 7.59 -11.13
C SER A 48 -4.74 7.27 -9.70
N TRP A 49 -4.36 8.30 -8.94
CA TRP A 49 -4.06 8.17 -7.52
C TRP A 49 -5.23 7.56 -6.74
N THR A 50 -6.47 7.99 -7.03
CA THR A 50 -7.68 7.45 -6.41
C THR A 50 -7.78 5.93 -6.59
N TRP A 51 -7.46 5.43 -7.78
CA TRP A 51 -7.45 3.99 -8.03
C TRP A 51 -6.38 3.28 -7.19
N TRP A 52 -5.17 3.82 -7.15
CA TRP A 52 -4.08 3.27 -6.34
C TRP A 52 -4.43 3.25 -4.84
N LYS A 53 -5.01 4.33 -4.32
CA LYS A 53 -5.51 4.42 -2.95
C LYS A 53 -6.50 3.31 -2.64
N THR A 54 -7.47 3.06 -3.52
CA THR A 54 -8.43 1.95 -3.36
C THR A 54 -7.74 0.60 -3.32
N GLN A 55 -6.76 0.34 -4.21
CA GLN A 55 -6.04 -0.94 -4.21
C GLN A 55 -5.21 -1.15 -2.93
N ILE A 56 -4.56 -0.08 -2.45
CA ILE A 56 -3.78 -0.09 -1.20
C ILE A 56 -4.72 -0.42 -0.02
N ILE A 57 -5.83 0.31 0.11
CA ILE A 57 -6.81 0.08 1.18
C ILE A 57 -7.37 -1.34 1.11
N LYS A 58 -7.77 -1.82 -0.07
CA LYS A 58 -8.27 -3.19 -0.24
C LYS A 58 -7.24 -4.25 0.17
N LYS A 59 -5.95 -4.00 -0.09
CA LYS A 59 -4.87 -4.97 0.16
C LYS A 59 -4.44 -5.04 1.64
N TRP A 60 -4.35 -3.89 2.31
CA TRP A 60 -3.74 -3.76 3.64
C TRP A 60 -4.67 -3.20 4.72
N ALA A 61 -5.89 -2.83 4.36
CA ALA A 61 -6.91 -2.36 5.30
C ALA A 61 -8.25 -3.10 5.08
N SER A 62 -8.24 -4.27 4.45
CA SER A 62 -9.41 -5.15 4.46
C SER A 62 -9.49 -5.92 5.77
N ASP A 63 -10.71 -6.16 6.24
CA ASP A 63 -10.97 -6.89 7.49
C ASP A 63 -10.28 -8.25 7.52
N ALA A 64 -10.22 -8.95 6.38
CA ALA A 64 -9.51 -10.22 6.25
C ALA A 64 -7.99 -10.09 6.45
N TRP A 65 -7.38 -8.97 6.02
CA TRP A 65 -5.96 -8.72 6.24
C TRP A 65 -5.68 -8.28 7.68
N ILE A 66 -6.54 -7.43 8.24
CA ILE A 66 -6.47 -7.00 9.64
C ILE A 66 -6.56 -8.22 10.55
N PHE A 67 -7.58 -9.06 10.37
CA PHE A 67 -7.76 -10.30 11.11
C PHE A 67 -6.54 -11.22 11.01
N LYS A 68 -5.96 -11.36 9.80
CA LYS A 68 -4.76 -12.17 9.59
C LYS A 68 -3.54 -11.62 10.34
N VAL A 69 -3.37 -10.30 10.39
CA VAL A 69 -2.26 -9.66 11.11
C VAL A 69 -2.46 -9.77 12.62
N GLU A 70 -3.67 -9.53 13.11
CA GLU A 70 -4.02 -9.68 14.52
C GLU A 70 -3.77 -11.12 14.99
N THR A 71 -4.32 -12.11 14.30
CA THR A 71 -4.06 -13.53 14.63
C THR A 71 -2.58 -13.88 14.52
N SER A 72 -1.86 -13.47 13.46
CA SER A 72 -0.42 -13.77 13.35
C SER A 72 0.40 -13.15 14.48
N SER A 73 0.01 -11.95 14.94
CA SER A 73 0.62 -11.26 16.08
C SER A 73 0.31 -11.98 17.41
N GLU A 74 -0.93 -12.45 17.59
CA GLU A 74 -1.35 -13.23 18.76
C GLU A 74 -0.65 -14.60 18.83
N TYR A 75 -0.57 -15.33 17.71
CA TYR A 75 0.17 -16.60 17.63
C TYR A 75 1.68 -16.41 17.89
N SER A 76 2.25 -15.26 17.54
CA SER A 76 3.66 -14.96 17.84
C SER A 76 3.89 -14.69 19.34
N LYS A 77 2.87 -14.26 20.09
CA LYS A 77 2.95 -14.07 21.54
C LYS A 77 2.77 -15.38 22.32
N PHE A 78 2.11 -16.38 21.74
CA PHE A 78 1.85 -17.68 22.37
C PHE A 78 2.88 -18.77 22.02
N ASN A 79 3.71 -18.58 20.99
CA ASN A 79 4.80 -19.50 20.64
C ASN A 79 6.18 -19.06 21.19
N ALA A 80 6.18 -18.25 22.24
CA ALA A 80 7.38 -17.94 23.02
C ALA A 80 7.45 -18.89 24.22
N ASP A 81 7.62 -20.19 23.94
CA ASP A 81 8.07 -21.23 24.88
C ASP A 81 8.93 -22.24 24.10
#